data_AF-A0A4Y2SF12-F1
#
_entry.id   AF-A0A4Y2SF12-F1
#
_cell.length_a   1.000
_cell.length_b   1.000
_cell.length_c   1.000
_cell.angle_alpha   90.00
_cell.angle_beta   90.00
_cell.angle_gamma   90.00
#
_symmetry.space_group_name_H-M   'P 1'
#
loop_
_entity.id
_entity.type
_entity.pdbx_description
1 polymer ?
#
loop_
_entity_poly.entity_id
_entity_poly.type
_entity_poly.pdbx_seq_one_letter_code
_entity_poly.pdbx_strand_id
1 'polypeptide(L)'
;KAFDDLSQLAGFDTSEGLNPMALYDTLKAEKIHNLKIPSWVDSYWPLLETSADLIARCFYGSQELLRLRAGPLLQAITDNMKGKINGTLPDLKLQVYSSHDNVLGAMLLALTSTYLPRPPYCATIVFELHQLQNQTGAVRVLYLNSTTPEIDVGEPHVLTLKGCSEFCPLDKFAKITRPLIPRDWDAECQQEDTGKKSKVDDSQKALLQQQFKKFYN
;
A
#
# COMPACT_ATOMS: atom_id res chain seq x y z
N LYS A 1 27.60 -9.79 0.43
CA LYS A 1 28.29 -9.95 -0.87
C LYS A 1 27.63 -9.09 -1.97
N ALA A 2 26.40 -9.40 -2.42
CA ALA A 2 25.77 -8.59 -3.49
C ALA A 2 25.58 -7.10 -3.13
N PHE A 3 25.20 -6.79 -1.89
CA PHE A 3 25.13 -5.40 -1.41
C PHE A 3 26.48 -4.74 -1.18
N ASP A 4 27.54 -5.51 -0.90
CA ASP A 4 28.89 -4.96 -0.75
C ASP A 4 29.41 -4.51 -2.13
N ASP A 5 29.21 -5.36 -3.15
CA ASP A 5 29.54 -5.06 -4.54
C ASP A 5 28.73 -3.84 -5.05
N LEU A 6 27.42 -3.80 -4.76
CA LEU A 6 26.57 -2.64 -5.06
C LEU A 6 27.06 -1.36 -4.38
N SER A 7 27.49 -1.43 -3.13
CA SER A 7 27.97 -0.26 -2.39
C SER A 7 29.24 0.32 -3.00
N GLN A 8 30.15 -0.53 -3.48
CA GLN A 8 31.34 -0.10 -4.22
C GLN A 8 30.97 0.57 -5.55
N LEU A 9 30.01 0.00 -6.29
CA LEU A 9 29.57 0.53 -7.58
C LEU A 9 28.79 1.85 -7.44
N ALA A 10 27.94 1.96 -6.42
CA ALA A 10 27.11 3.13 -6.17
C ALA A 10 27.86 4.27 -5.46
N GLY A 11 28.97 3.97 -4.78
CA GLY A 11 29.79 4.94 -4.07
C GLY A 11 29.28 5.33 -2.68
N PHE A 12 28.32 4.59 -2.12
CA PHE A 12 27.81 4.74 -0.75
C PHE A 12 27.30 3.40 -0.22
N ASP A 13 27.08 3.29 1.09
CA ASP A 13 26.56 2.07 1.69
C ASP A 13 25.10 1.83 1.28
N THR A 14 24.89 0.86 0.38
CA THR A 14 23.57 0.49 -0.12
C THR A 14 22.86 -0.52 0.77
N SER A 15 23.48 -1.04 1.82
CA SER A 15 22.93 -2.12 2.66
C SER A 15 22.12 -1.63 3.87
N GLU A 16 22.25 -0.35 4.22
CA GLU A 16 21.66 0.22 5.43
C GLU A 16 20.30 0.90 5.22
N GLY A 17 19.38 0.65 6.15
CA GLY A 17 18.13 1.40 6.29
C GLY A 17 17.30 1.44 4.99
N LEU A 18 17.05 2.65 4.49
CA LEU A 18 16.25 2.90 3.29
C LEU A 18 17.11 3.06 2.02
N ASN A 19 18.44 2.94 2.14
CA ASN A 19 19.36 3.17 1.03
C ASN A 19 19.11 2.27 -0.19
N PRO A 20 18.81 0.96 -0.05
CA PRO A 20 18.44 0.14 -1.21
C PRO A 20 17.21 0.66 -1.96
N MET A 21 16.17 1.06 -1.21
CA MET A 21 14.92 1.59 -1.77
C MET A 21 15.18 2.93 -2.48
N ALA A 22 15.91 3.84 -1.83
CA ALA A 22 16.24 5.14 -2.41
C ALA A 22 17.04 4.99 -3.71
N LEU A 23 18.03 4.09 -3.73
CA LEU A 23 18.81 3.80 -4.95
C LEU A 23 17.91 3.26 -6.07
N TYR A 24 17.03 2.30 -5.77
CA TYR A 24 16.09 1.78 -6.75
C TYR A 24 15.14 2.86 -7.28
N ASP A 25 14.58 3.71 -6.41
CA ASP A 25 13.67 4.78 -6.81
C ASP A 25 14.36 5.81 -7.71
N THR A 26 15.60 6.21 -7.40
CA THR A 26 16.40 7.10 -8.25
C THR A 26 16.64 6.48 -9.62
N LEU A 27 17.17 5.26 -9.67
CA LEU A 27 17.47 4.56 -10.92
C LEU A 27 16.21 4.31 -11.76
N LYS A 28 15.07 4.03 -11.11
CA LYS A 28 13.78 3.87 -11.77
C LYS A 28 13.28 5.17 -12.38
N ALA A 29 13.36 6.28 -11.65
CA ALA A 29 13.00 7.58 -12.19
C ALA A 29 13.88 7.94 -13.40
N GLU A 30 15.20 7.75 -13.30
CA GLU A 30 16.13 7.97 -14.41
C GLU A 30 15.81 7.12 -15.63
N LYS A 31 15.56 5.81 -15.42
CA LYS A 31 15.21 4.86 -16.49
C LYS A 31 13.91 5.24 -17.20
N ILE A 32 12.87 5.64 -16.45
CA ILE A 32 11.57 6.07 -17.02
C ILE A 32 11.72 7.32 -17.88
N HIS A 33 12.63 8.23 -17.52
CA HIS A 33 12.87 9.47 -18.27
C HIS A 33 13.96 9.32 -19.36
N ASN A 34 14.35 8.09 -19.70
CA ASN A 34 15.39 7.78 -20.68
C ASN A 34 16.74 8.48 -20.38
N LEU A 35 17.04 8.70 -19.10
CA LEU A 35 18.34 9.23 -18.68
C LEU A 35 19.39 8.11 -18.73
N LYS A 36 20.66 8.51 -18.86
CA LYS A 36 21.77 7.57 -18.90
C LYS A 36 22.03 7.01 -17.50
N ILE A 37 21.68 5.74 -17.29
CA ILE A 37 22.01 4.98 -16.08
C ILE A 37 23.29 4.15 -16.28
N PRO A 38 24.04 3.82 -15.21
CA PRO A 38 25.21 2.96 -15.31
C PRO A 38 24.88 1.56 -15.84
N SER A 39 25.76 0.99 -16.67
CA SER A 39 25.52 -0.31 -17.32
C SER A 39 25.44 -1.50 -16.35
N TRP A 40 25.99 -1.37 -15.14
CA TRP A 40 25.91 -2.41 -14.12
C TRP A 40 24.50 -2.55 -13.53
N VAL A 41 23.65 -1.53 -13.64
CA VAL A 41 22.32 -1.48 -13.01
C VAL A 41 21.43 -2.64 -13.47
N ASP A 42 21.43 -2.98 -14.76
CA ASP A 42 20.55 -4.03 -15.29
C ASP A 42 20.82 -5.40 -14.65
N SER A 43 22.07 -5.71 -14.31
CA SER A 43 22.43 -6.97 -13.61
C SER A 43 21.94 -7.01 -12.16
N TYR A 44 21.73 -5.85 -11.53
CA TYR A 44 21.26 -5.74 -10.16
C TYR A 44 19.79 -5.35 -10.03
N TRP A 45 19.09 -5.09 -11.15
CA TRP A 45 17.71 -4.62 -11.15
C TRP A 45 16.76 -5.48 -10.31
N PRO A 46 16.74 -6.83 -10.44
CA PRO A 46 15.86 -7.67 -9.65
C PRO A 46 16.13 -7.58 -8.14
N LEU A 47 17.41 -7.44 -7.75
CA LEU A 47 17.81 -7.27 -6.35
C LEU A 47 17.32 -5.93 -5.81
N LEU A 48 17.54 -4.83 -6.55
CA LEU A 48 17.13 -3.49 -6.16
C LEU A 48 15.60 -3.38 -6.03
N GLU A 49 14.87 -3.91 -7.02
CA GLU A 49 13.41 -3.92 -7.03
C GLU A 49 12.83 -4.73 -5.86
N THR A 50 13.32 -5.95 -5.66
CA THR A 50 12.87 -6.82 -4.56
C THR A 50 13.17 -6.19 -3.20
N SER A 51 14.33 -5.55 -3.07
CA SER A 51 14.73 -4.90 -1.82
C SER A 51 13.85 -3.69 -1.51
N ALA A 52 13.55 -2.88 -2.52
CA ALA A 52 12.60 -1.76 -2.38
C ALA A 52 11.21 -2.26 -1.97
N ASP A 53 10.71 -3.33 -2.61
CA ASP A 53 9.42 -3.94 -2.27
C ASP A 53 9.40 -4.47 -0.82
N LEU A 54 10.47 -5.13 -0.37
CA LEU A 54 10.55 -5.64 1.00
C LEU A 54 10.62 -4.52 2.04
N ILE A 55 11.40 -3.47 1.78
CA ILE A 55 11.47 -2.29 2.65
C ILE A 55 10.12 -1.56 2.67
N ALA A 56 9.41 -1.48 1.53
CA ALA A 56 8.08 -0.86 1.46
C ALA A 56 7.11 -1.57 2.40
N ARG A 57 7.15 -2.92 2.44
CA ARG A 57 6.30 -3.72 3.33
C ARG A 57 6.56 -3.44 4.81
N CYS A 58 7.76 -3.03 5.21
CA CYS A 58 8.02 -2.63 6.60
C CYS A 58 7.16 -1.44 7.04
N PHE A 59 6.71 -0.58 6.11
CA PHE A 59 5.87 0.56 6.45
C PHE A 59 4.41 0.19 6.73
N TYR A 60 3.92 -0.97 6.29
CA TYR A 60 2.50 -1.33 6.40
C TYR A 60 2.23 -2.82 6.65
N GLY A 61 3.25 -3.61 6.98
CA GLY A 61 3.17 -5.07 6.98
C GLY A 61 2.60 -5.71 8.24
N SER A 62 2.31 -4.92 9.28
CA SER A 62 1.68 -5.41 10.52
C SER A 62 0.21 -4.97 10.61
N GLN A 63 -0.60 -5.73 11.34
CA GLN A 63 -2.01 -5.38 11.58
C GLN A 63 -2.16 -4.00 12.24
N GLU A 64 -1.25 -3.66 13.15
CA GLU A 64 -1.21 -2.36 13.81
C GLU A 64 -0.93 -1.24 12.80
N LEU A 65 0.08 -1.39 11.95
CA LEU A 65 0.39 -0.39 10.91
C LEU A 65 -0.75 -0.24 9.91
N LEU A 66 -1.42 -1.33 9.53
CA LEU A 66 -2.62 -1.26 8.69
C LEU A 66 -3.73 -0.46 9.36
N ARG A 67 -3.97 -0.69 10.66
CA ARG A 67 -4.95 0.07 11.44
C ARG A 67 -4.61 1.55 11.46
N LEU A 68 -3.36 1.91 11.75
CA LEU A 68 -2.96 3.30 11.94
C LEU A 68 -2.76 4.06 10.61
N ARG A 69 -2.48 3.35 9.50
CA ARG A 69 -2.25 3.97 8.18
C ARG A 69 -3.46 3.92 7.26
N ALA A 70 -4.01 2.74 6.99
CA ALA A 70 -5.14 2.59 6.08
C ALA A 70 -6.49 2.87 6.77
N GLY A 71 -6.58 2.56 8.07
CA GLY A 71 -7.82 2.65 8.86
C GLY A 71 -8.51 4.01 8.83
N PRO A 72 -7.84 5.14 9.10
CA PRO A 72 -8.48 6.45 9.09
C PRO A 72 -9.11 6.80 7.74
N LEU A 73 -8.42 6.50 6.64
CA LEU A 73 -8.94 6.75 5.29
C LEU A 73 -10.11 5.80 4.97
N LEU A 74 -10.03 4.52 5.35
CA LEU A 74 -11.14 3.57 5.22
C LEU A 74 -12.38 4.03 5.99
N GLN A 75 -12.21 4.56 7.20
CA GLN A 75 -13.29 5.09 8.02
C GLN A 75 -13.94 6.28 7.32
N ALA A 76 -13.15 7.26 6.86
CA ALA A 76 -13.65 8.43 6.15
C ALA A 76 -14.45 8.05 4.89
N ILE A 77 -13.92 7.14 4.06
CA ILE A 77 -14.61 6.64 2.86
C ILE A 77 -15.93 5.96 3.24
N THR A 78 -15.91 5.08 4.25
CA THR A 78 -17.10 4.34 4.70
C THR A 78 -18.18 5.28 5.25
N ASP A 79 -17.78 6.28 6.03
CA ASP A 79 -18.70 7.27 6.61
C ASP A 79 -19.30 8.17 5.55
N ASN A 80 -18.52 8.59 4.56
CA ASN A 80 -19.02 9.40 3.46
C ASN A 80 -20.05 8.63 2.62
N MET A 81 -19.84 7.33 2.39
CA MET A 81 -20.84 6.48 1.73
C MET A 81 -22.12 6.34 2.55
N LYS A 82 -22.01 6.14 3.87
CA LYS A 82 -23.18 6.11 4.76
C LYS A 82 -23.91 7.45 4.77
N GLY A 83 -23.15 8.55 4.79
CA GLY A 83 -23.65 9.92 4.72
C GLY A 83 -24.40 10.20 3.40
N LYS A 84 -23.95 9.60 2.30
CA LYS A 84 -24.66 9.67 1.02
C LYS A 84 -25.99 8.92 1.08
N ILE A 85 -26.02 7.70 1.63
CA ILE A 85 -27.24 6.88 1.73
C ILE A 85 -28.28 7.53 2.67
N ASN A 86 -27.83 8.05 3.81
CA ASN A 86 -28.74 8.61 4.82
C ASN A 86 -29.19 10.05 4.50
N GLY A 87 -28.67 10.66 3.43
CA GLY A 87 -29.02 12.00 3.00
C GLY A 87 -28.32 13.15 3.74
N THR A 88 -27.32 12.87 4.58
CA THR A 88 -26.50 13.91 5.25
C THR A 88 -25.44 14.51 4.33
N LEU A 89 -25.04 13.79 3.27
CA LEU A 89 -24.13 14.25 2.22
C LEU A 89 -24.79 14.13 0.82
N PRO A 90 -25.92 14.83 0.57
CA PRO A 90 -26.74 14.60 -0.61
C PRO A 90 -26.04 15.03 -1.91
N ASP A 91 -25.20 16.07 -1.86
CA ASP A 91 -24.54 16.62 -3.04
C ASP A 91 -23.16 16.00 -3.32
N LEU A 92 -22.63 15.23 -2.39
CA LEU A 92 -21.33 14.60 -2.54
C LEU A 92 -21.39 13.53 -3.65
N LYS A 93 -20.62 13.73 -4.72
CA LYS A 93 -20.53 12.80 -5.86
C LYS A 93 -19.13 12.18 -6.04
N LEU A 94 -18.09 12.93 -5.68
CA LEU A 94 -16.70 12.52 -5.85
C LEU A 94 -15.84 13.10 -4.73
N GLN A 95 -14.90 12.29 -4.24
CA GLN A 95 -13.80 12.72 -3.40
C GLN A 95 -12.50 12.15 -3.96
N VAL A 96 -11.47 12.96 -3.96
CA VAL A 96 -10.15 12.58 -4.47
C VAL A 96 -9.13 12.78 -3.35
N TYR A 97 -8.40 11.72 -3.05
CA TYR A 97 -7.32 11.73 -2.07
C TYR A 97 -6.01 11.49 -2.81
N SER A 98 -5.16 12.52 -2.88
CA SER A 98 -3.79 12.37 -3.38
C SER A 98 -2.91 11.86 -2.25
N SER A 99 -2.18 10.78 -2.47
CA SER A 99 -1.39 10.10 -1.44
C SER A 99 -0.15 9.43 -2.05
N HIS A 100 0.56 8.67 -1.23
CA HIS A 100 1.80 8.00 -1.58
C HIS A 100 1.59 6.48 -1.75
N ASP A 101 2.51 5.84 -2.48
CA ASP A 101 2.54 4.41 -2.74
C ASP A 101 2.45 3.55 -1.47
N ASN A 102 3.03 3.99 -0.35
CA ASN A 102 2.94 3.30 0.93
C ASN A 102 1.52 3.28 1.53
N VAL A 103 0.71 4.32 1.32
CA VAL A 103 -0.70 4.34 1.76
C VAL A 103 -1.54 3.46 0.85
N LEU A 104 -1.30 3.50 -0.46
CA LEU A 104 -1.96 2.62 -1.41
C LEU A 104 -1.60 1.14 -1.12
N GLY A 105 -0.33 0.85 -0.85
CA GLY A 105 0.15 -0.49 -0.47
C GLY A 105 -0.52 -0.98 0.81
N ALA A 106 -0.64 -0.13 1.83
CA ALA A 106 -1.38 -0.43 3.06
C ALA A 106 -2.86 -0.72 2.77
N MET A 107 -3.50 0.11 1.95
CA MET A 107 -4.92 -0.05 1.58
C MET A 107 -5.15 -1.34 0.79
N LEU A 108 -4.29 -1.66 -0.18
CA LEU A 108 -4.36 -2.90 -0.95
C LEU A 108 -4.17 -4.12 -0.07
N LEU A 109 -3.18 -4.11 0.83
CA LEU A 109 -2.97 -5.21 1.77
C LEU A 109 -4.17 -5.37 2.71
N ALA A 110 -4.70 -4.27 3.23
CA ALA A 110 -5.88 -4.26 4.10
C ALA A 110 -7.12 -4.86 3.42
N LEU A 111 -7.36 -4.54 2.15
CA LEU A 111 -8.55 -4.98 1.40
C LEU A 111 -8.43 -6.39 0.83
N THR A 112 -7.23 -6.78 0.37
CA THR A 112 -7.00 -8.06 -0.33
C THR A 112 -6.41 -9.14 0.57
N SER A 113 -5.92 -8.78 1.76
CA SER A 113 -5.13 -9.66 2.64
C SER A 113 -3.92 -10.29 1.96
N THR A 114 -3.45 -9.70 0.85
CA THR A 114 -2.35 -10.20 0.01
C THR A 114 -1.37 -9.08 -0.26
N TYR A 115 -0.07 -9.39 -0.23
CA TYR A 115 0.95 -8.45 -0.66
C TYR A 115 0.97 -8.37 -2.18
N LEU A 116 0.54 -7.23 -2.71
CA LEU A 116 0.71 -6.88 -4.12
C LEU A 116 2.07 -6.19 -4.33
N PRO A 117 2.59 -6.16 -5.58
CA PRO A 117 3.75 -5.34 -5.93
C PRO A 117 3.53 -3.88 -5.54
N ARG A 118 4.62 -3.13 -5.31
CA ARG A 118 4.52 -1.72 -4.96
C ARG A 118 3.67 -0.95 -5.99
N PRO A 119 2.71 -0.12 -5.55
CA PRO A 119 1.87 0.64 -6.47
C PRO A 119 2.74 1.46 -7.45
N PRO A 120 2.52 1.33 -8.77
CA PRO A 120 3.23 2.14 -9.75
C PRO A 120 2.78 3.61 -9.71
N TYR A 121 3.48 4.48 -10.43
CA TYR A 121 3.01 5.85 -10.65
C TYR A 121 1.58 5.86 -11.19
N CYS A 122 0.80 6.85 -10.76
CA CYS A 122 -0.61 7.03 -11.13
C CYS A 122 -1.56 5.91 -10.70
N ALA A 123 -1.09 4.90 -9.96
CA ALA A 123 -1.95 3.87 -9.40
C ALA A 123 -3.07 4.49 -8.57
N THR A 124 -4.29 3.95 -8.72
CA THR A 124 -5.50 4.51 -8.11
C THR A 124 -6.38 3.39 -7.58
N ILE A 125 -6.88 3.55 -6.35
CA ILE A 125 -7.91 2.68 -5.79
C ILE A 125 -9.23 3.45 -5.85
N VAL A 126 -10.20 2.93 -6.60
CA VAL A 126 -11.51 3.55 -6.76
C VAL A 126 -12.50 2.81 -5.88
N PHE A 127 -13.23 3.56 -5.07
CA PHE A 127 -14.36 3.06 -4.29
C PHE A 127 -15.65 3.64 -4.83
N GLU A 128 -16.48 2.79 -5.40
CA GLU A 128 -17.76 3.17 -5.99
C GLU A 128 -18.91 2.77 -5.05
N LEU A 129 -19.84 3.69 -4.82
CA LEU A 129 -21.09 3.40 -4.12
C LEU A 129 -22.22 3.22 -5.14
N HIS A 130 -22.79 2.03 -5.17
CA HIS A 130 -23.88 1.63 -6.05
C HIS A 130 -25.16 1.39 -5.26
N GLN A 131 -26.31 1.54 -5.92
CA GLN A 131 -27.60 1.09 -5.39
C GLN A 131 -28.02 -0.18 -6.14
N LEU A 132 -28.19 -1.28 -5.40
CA LEU A 132 -28.66 -2.54 -5.95
C LEU A 132 -30.18 -2.51 -6.22
N GLN A 133 -30.67 -3.49 -6.98
CA GLN A 133 -32.10 -3.60 -7.33
C GLN A 133 -33.04 -3.64 -6.11
N ASN A 134 -32.57 -4.21 -5.00
CA ASN A 134 -33.29 -4.26 -3.73
C ASN A 134 -33.12 -2.97 -2.88
N GLN A 135 -32.68 -1.87 -3.50
CA GLN A 135 -32.38 -0.57 -2.88
C GLN A 135 -31.25 -0.59 -1.83
N THR A 136 -30.53 -1.70 -1.69
CA THR A 136 -29.38 -1.79 -0.78
C THR A 136 -28.17 -1.08 -1.38
N GLY A 137 -27.48 -0.26 -0.59
CA GLY A 137 -26.20 0.32 -0.99
C GLY A 137 -25.08 -0.74 -1.02
N ALA A 138 -24.28 -0.75 -2.08
CA ALA A 138 -23.17 -1.67 -2.26
C ALA A 138 -21.90 -0.94 -2.68
N VAL A 139 -20.76 -1.41 -2.17
CA VAL A 139 -19.44 -0.91 -2.48
C VAL A 139 -18.79 -1.82 -3.51
N ARG A 140 -18.28 -1.21 -4.57
CA ARG A 140 -17.40 -1.85 -5.55
C ARG A 140 -16.03 -1.21 -5.46
N VAL A 141 -14.98 -2.02 -5.40
CA VAL A 141 -13.60 -1.53 -5.25
C VAL A 141 -12.79 -1.95 -6.46
N LEU A 142 -12.12 -1.00 -7.10
CA LEU A 142 -11.29 -1.21 -8.27
C LEU A 142 -9.86 -0.76 -7.99
N TYR A 143 -8.90 -1.46 -8.57
CA TYR A 143 -7.51 -1.04 -8.61
C TYR A 143 -7.09 -0.79 -10.06
N LEU A 144 -6.64 0.43 -10.33
CA LEU A 144 -6.08 0.87 -11.60
C LEU A 144 -4.57 0.99 -11.40
N ASN A 145 -3.79 0.31 -12.25
CA ASN A 145 -2.32 0.28 -12.14
C ASN A 145 -1.60 0.70 -13.41
N SER A 146 -2.30 1.38 -14.34
CA SER A 146 -1.67 2.01 -15.49
C SER A 146 -0.75 3.15 -15.06
N THR A 147 0.47 3.18 -15.61
CA THR A 147 1.44 4.27 -15.42
C THR A 147 1.21 5.46 -16.35
N THR A 148 0.36 5.29 -17.37
CA THR A 148 0.02 6.30 -18.38
C THR A 148 -1.50 6.37 -18.57
N PRO A 149 -2.27 6.61 -17.49
CA PRO A 149 -3.74 6.59 -17.55
C PRO A 149 -4.33 7.66 -18.48
N GLU A 150 -3.57 8.70 -18.83
CA GLU A 150 -3.92 9.71 -19.83
C GLU A 150 -3.91 9.18 -21.27
N ILE A 151 -3.23 8.05 -21.51
CA ILE A 151 -3.17 7.37 -22.81
C ILE A 151 -4.09 6.15 -22.79
N ASP A 152 -3.91 5.29 -21.80
CA ASP A 152 -4.69 4.07 -21.61
C ASP A 152 -4.85 3.81 -20.11
N VAL A 153 -6.09 3.85 -19.64
CA VAL A 153 -6.43 3.53 -18.24
C VAL A 153 -6.25 2.05 -17.91
N GLY A 154 -6.19 1.18 -18.93
CA GLY A 154 -6.12 -0.26 -18.78
C GLY A 154 -7.42 -0.88 -18.27
N GLU A 155 -7.42 -2.21 -18.11
CA GLU A 155 -8.53 -2.92 -17.50
C GLU A 155 -8.51 -2.75 -15.97
N PRO A 156 -9.61 -2.27 -15.35
CA PRO A 156 -9.68 -2.14 -13.90
C PRO A 156 -9.68 -3.51 -13.19
N HIS A 157 -8.80 -3.69 -12.21
CA HIS A 157 -8.76 -4.91 -11.38
C HIS A 157 -9.84 -4.83 -10.30
N VAL A 158 -10.84 -5.69 -10.38
CA VAL A 158 -11.90 -5.77 -9.35
C VAL A 158 -11.34 -6.39 -8.06
N LEU A 159 -11.36 -5.61 -6.97
CA LEU A 159 -10.94 -6.09 -5.65
C LEU A 159 -12.14 -6.65 -4.88
N THR A 160 -12.17 -7.97 -4.72
CA THR A 160 -13.22 -8.66 -3.95
C THR A 160 -12.77 -8.95 -2.53
N LEU A 161 -13.38 -8.28 -1.55
CA LEU A 161 -13.11 -8.54 -0.13
C LEU A 161 -13.55 -9.96 0.24
N LYS A 162 -12.81 -10.62 1.15
CA LYS A 162 -13.12 -11.97 1.61
C LYS A 162 -14.55 -12.07 2.13
N GLY A 163 -15.36 -12.93 1.49
CA GLY A 163 -16.76 -13.14 1.83
C GLY A 163 -17.73 -12.15 1.18
N CYS A 164 -17.28 -11.26 0.30
CA CYS A 164 -18.14 -10.44 -0.55
C CYS A 164 -18.10 -10.90 -2.02
N SER A 165 -19.06 -10.42 -2.81
CA SER A 165 -18.98 -10.35 -4.27
C SER A 165 -18.40 -9.00 -4.70
N GLU A 166 -18.24 -8.77 -6.00
CA GLU A 166 -17.82 -7.48 -6.58
C GLU A 166 -18.60 -6.28 -6.03
N PHE A 167 -19.92 -6.45 -5.86
CA PHE A 167 -20.79 -5.45 -5.23
C PHE A 167 -21.09 -5.87 -3.78
N CYS A 168 -20.22 -5.46 -2.86
CA CYS A 168 -20.28 -5.81 -1.44
C CYS A 168 -21.28 -4.89 -0.70
N PRO A 169 -22.37 -5.40 -0.08
CA PRO A 169 -23.30 -4.55 0.67
C PRO A 169 -22.57 -3.66 1.69
N LEU A 170 -22.90 -2.37 1.76
CA LEU A 170 -22.12 -1.39 2.55
C LEU A 170 -22.01 -1.78 4.03
N ASP A 171 -23.06 -2.34 4.63
CA ASP A 171 -23.02 -2.80 6.02
C ASP A 171 -22.06 -3.98 6.20
N LYS A 172 -21.99 -4.87 5.21
CA LYS A 172 -21.06 -6.00 5.20
C LYS A 172 -19.63 -5.52 4.97
N PHE A 173 -19.42 -4.60 4.04
CA PHE A 173 -18.13 -3.93 3.81
C PHE A 173 -17.63 -3.29 5.11
N ALA A 174 -18.45 -2.46 5.75
CA ALA A 174 -18.13 -1.80 7.02
C ALA A 174 -17.83 -2.80 8.15
N LYS A 175 -18.52 -3.93 8.20
CA LYS A 175 -18.25 -5.00 9.17
C LYS A 175 -16.90 -5.68 8.93
N ILE A 176 -16.57 -5.95 7.67
CA ILE A 176 -15.30 -6.58 7.27
C ILE A 176 -14.13 -5.63 7.54
N THR A 177 -14.28 -4.34 7.25
CA THR A 177 -13.21 -3.35 7.41
C THR A 177 -13.07 -2.81 8.83
N ARG A 178 -14.09 -2.95 9.70
CA ARG A 178 -14.04 -2.47 11.09
C ARG A 178 -12.78 -2.85 11.87
N PRO A 179 -12.25 -4.10 11.82
CA PRO A 179 -11.03 -4.47 12.54
C PRO A 179 -9.77 -3.73 12.05
N LEU A 180 -9.82 -3.10 10.88
CA LEU A 180 -8.75 -2.29 10.30
C LEU A 180 -8.86 -0.82 10.70
N ILE A 181 -9.86 -0.43 11.48
CA ILE A 181 -10.09 0.96 11.86
C ILE A 181 -9.77 1.15 13.35
N PRO A 182 -8.93 2.16 13.70
CA PRO A 182 -8.65 2.49 15.09
C PRO A 182 -9.88 3.05 15.79
N ARG A 183 -10.02 2.74 17.08
CA ARG A 183 -11.09 3.29 17.92
C ARG A 183 -10.76 4.70 18.36
N ASP A 184 -9.51 4.89 18.75
CA ASP A 184 -8.93 6.17 19.12
C ASP A 184 -7.53 6.20 18.52
N TRP A 185 -7.40 6.91 17.39
CA TRP A 185 -6.14 6.93 16.65
C TRP A 185 -5.04 7.61 17.46
N ASP A 186 -5.35 8.67 18.21
CA ASP A 186 -4.35 9.38 19.01
C ASP A 186 -3.84 8.51 20.16
N ALA A 187 -4.74 7.82 20.87
CA ALA A 187 -4.35 6.93 21.95
C ALA A 187 -3.59 5.69 21.44
N GLU A 188 -4.03 5.09 20.32
CA GLU A 188 -3.34 3.94 19.70
C GLU A 188 -1.98 4.32 19.08
N CYS A 189 -1.74 5.59 18.75
CA CYS A 189 -0.46 6.09 18.27
C CYS A 189 0.53 6.47 19.38
N GLN A 190 0.10 6.56 20.64
CA GLN A 190 0.99 6.90 21.74
C GLN A 190 1.97 5.75 22.00
N GLN A 191 3.26 6.02 21.85
CA GLN A 191 4.29 5.13 22.35
C GLN A 191 4.51 5.45 23.84
N GLU A 192 4.44 4.43 24.71
CA GLU A 192 4.94 4.60 26.07
C GLU A 192 6.44 4.91 25.99
N ASP A 193 6.84 6.12 26.42
CA ASP A 193 8.25 6.49 26.52
C ASP A 193 8.88 5.73 27.69
N THR A 194 9.31 4.50 27.41
CA THR A 194 9.95 3.62 28.40
C THR A 194 11.43 3.96 28.60
N GLY A 195 11.96 5.04 27.98
CA GLY A 195 13.38 5.41 28.03
C GLY A 195 14.34 4.36 27.44
N LYS A 196 13.80 3.29 26.84
CA LYS A 196 14.55 2.24 26.17
C LYS A 196 14.42 2.44 24.67
N LYS A 197 15.55 2.48 23.95
CA LYS A 197 15.52 2.34 22.47
C LYS A 197 14.66 1.12 22.15
N SER A 198 13.65 1.30 21.30
CA SER A 198 12.84 0.19 20.80
C SER A 198 13.79 -0.86 20.26
N LYS A 199 13.81 -2.04 20.91
CA LYS A 199 14.52 -3.18 20.35
C LYS A 199 13.78 -3.51 19.07
N VAL A 200 14.51 -3.56 17.95
CA VAL A 200 13.98 -4.14 16.72
C VAL A 200 13.38 -5.49 17.10
N ASP A 201 12.08 -5.66 16.88
CA ASP A 201 11.39 -6.89 17.24
C ASP A 201 12.03 -8.05 16.46
N ASP A 202 12.72 -8.94 17.17
CA ASP A 202 13.43 -10.06 16.58
C ASP A 202 12.48 -10.98 15.80
N SER A 203 11.17 -10.97 16.10
CA SER A 203 10.15 -11.69 15.34
C SER A 203 9.83 -11.03 13.99
N GLN A 204 9.79 -9.70 13.92
CA GLN A 204 9.67 -8.95 12.66
C GLN A 204 10.94 -9.10 11.81
N LYS A 205 12.11 -9.09 12.46
CA LYS A 205 13.39 -9.35 11.80
C LYS A 205 13.43 -10.77 11.23
N ALA A 206 12.98 -11.77 11.98
CA ALA A 206 12.89 -13.16 11.52
C ALA A 206 11.86 -13.33 10.39
N LEU A 207 10.71 -12.64 10.45
CA LEU A 207 9.70 -12.65 9.40
C LEU A 207 10.23 -12.02 8.11
N LEU A 208 10.91 -10.87 8.20
CA LEU A 208 11.57 -10.24 7.06
C LEU A 208 12.64 -11.18 6.50
N GLN A 209 13.50 -11.76 7.33
CA GLN A 209 14.50 -12.74 6.90
C GLN A 209 13.90 -13.98 6.25
N GLN A 210 12.77 -14.48 6.74
CA GLN A 210 12.05 -15.61 6.15
C GLN A 210 11.43 -15.22 4.80
N GLN A 211 10.87 -14.01 4.69
CA GLN A 211 10.38 -13.48 3.43
C GLN A 211 11.53 -13.30 2.43
N PHE A 212 12.65 -12.69 2.82
CA PHE A 212 13.88 -12.64 2.03
C PHE A 212 14.27 -14.06 1.57
N LYS A 213 14.40 -15.04 2.46
CA LYS A 213 14.77 -16.42 2.06
C LYS A 213 13.77 -17.08 1.10
N LYS A 214 12.47 -16.80 1.22
CA LYS A 214 11.42 -17.37 0.36
C LYS A 214 11.43 -16.79 -1.06
N PHE A 215 11.98 -15.60 -1.25
CA PHE A 215 12.09 -14.97 -2.57
C PHE A 215 13.44 -15.25 -3.26
N TYR A 216 14.46 -15.67 -2.52
CA TYR A 216 15.81 -15.91 -3.05
C TYR A 216 16.20 -17.41 -3.18
N ASN A 217 15.35 -18.33 -2.73
CA ASN A 217 15.48 -19.79 -2.93
C ASN A 217 14.24 -20.32 -3.65
#